data_AF-A0A6B2LRM6-F1
#
_entry.id   AF-A0A6B2LRM6-F1
#
_cell.length_a   1.000
_cell.length_b   1.000
_cell.length_c   1.000
_cell.angle_alpha   90.00
_cell.angle_beta   90.00
_cell.angle_gamma   90.00
#
_symmetry.space_group_name_H-M   'P 1'
#
loop_
_entity.id
_entity.type
_entity.pdbx_description
1 polymer ?
#
loop_
_entity_poly.entity_id
_entity_poly.type
_entity_poly.pdbx_seq_one_letter_code
_entity_poly.pdbx_strand_id
1 'polypeptide(L)'
;MMGWAEYVLVYHLTFPFFPTHPVFCAFELLGWHATLLLTLASYFRCIFTDPGGVPRELTAKMSADLAETGELQTKWCKKCNCYKPDRTHHCSVCKTCVLKMDHHCKFFLVL
;
A
#
# COMPACT_ATOMS: atom_id res chain seq x y z
N MET A 1 -10.21 18.20 -6.54
CA MET A 1 -8.94 18.81 -6.99
C MET A 1 -8.46 18.26 -8.33
N MET A 2 -8.34 16.94 -8.54
CA MET A 2 -7.82 16.39 -9.81
C MET A 2 -8.63 16.79 -11.06
N GLY A 3 -9.96 16.74 -11.02
CA GLY A 3 -10.79 17.12 -12.19
C GLY A 3 -10.71 18.62 -12.56
N TRP A 4 -10.45 19.51 -11.59
CA TRP A 4 -10.25 20.93 -11.90
C TRP A 4 -8.88 21.20 -12.51
N ALA A 5 -7.84 20.47 -12.06
CA ALA A 5 -6.52 20.53 -12.66
C ALA A 5 -6.53 20.03 -14.13
N GLU A 6 -7.23 18.93 -14.40
CA GLU A 6 -7.42 18.41 -15.75
C GLU A 6 -8.15 19.40 -16.66
N TYR A 7 -9.24 20.00 -16.17
CA TYR A 7 -9.97 21.03 -16.90
C TYR A 7 -9.05 22.21 -17.27
N VAL A 8 -8.28 22.74 -16.31
CA VAL A 8 -7.38 23.87 -16.58
C VAL A 8 -6.28 23.48 -17.58
N LEU A 9 -5.66 22.32 -17.42
CA LEU A 9 -4.62 21.83 -18.34
C LEU A 9 -5.17 21.75 -19.77
N VAL A 10 -6.27 21.04 -19.99
CA VAL A 10 -6.82 20.78 -21.33
C VAL A 10 -7.33 22.07 -21.97
N TYR A 11 -8.20 22.81 -21.28
CA TYR A 11 -8.95 23.91 -21.90
C TYR A 11 -8.20 25.24 -21.90
N HIS A 12 -7.36 25.50 -20.90
CA HIS A 12 -6.66 26.78 -20.79
C HIS A 12 -5.20 26.71 -21.22
N LEU A 13 -4.53 25.55 -21.13
CA LEU A 13 -3.11 25.42 -21.46
C LEU A 13 -2.85 24.65 -22.75
N THR A 14 -3.61 23.59 -23.06
CA THR A 14 -3.35 22.76 -24.24
C THR A 14 -4.14 23.23 -25.47
N PHE A 15 -5.46 23.43 -25.33
CA PHE A 15 -6.34 23.73 -26.46
C PHE A 15 -5.97 25.02 -27.23
N PRO A 16 -5.61 26.14 -26.58
CA PRO A 16 -5.23 27.37 -27.29
C PRO A 16 -3.91 27.25 -28.07
N PHE A 17 -3.00 26.38 -27.62
CA PHE A 17 -1.65 26.21 -28.18
C PHE A 17 -1.54 25.00 -29.12
N PHE A 18 -2.59 24.18 -29.20
CA PHE A 18 -2.62 23.00 -30.07
C PHE A 18 -2.36 23.32 -31.56
N PRO A 19 -2.91 24.42 -32.14
CA PRO A 19 -2.66 24.74 -33.55
C PRO A 19 -1.21 25.09 -33.88
N THR A 20 -0.45 25.62 -32.91
CA THR A 20 0.93 26.08 -33.12
C THR A 20 1.96 25.05 -32.67
N HIS A 21 1.66 24.27 -31.64
CA HIS A 21 2.60 23.31 -31.03
C HIS A 21 1.94 21.95 -30.70
N PRO A 22 1.43 21.21 -31.70
CA PRO A 22 0.65 20.00 -31.47
C PRO A 22 1.47 18.87 -30.82
N VAL A 23 2.75 18.72 -31.18
CA VAL A 23 3.62 17.67 -30.62
C VAL A 23 3.90 17.90 -29.14
N PHE A 24 4.24 19.14 -28.76
CA PHE A 24 4.47 19.50 -27.36
C PHE A 24 3.19 19.29 -26.52
N CYS A 25 2.05 19.77 -27.03
CA CYS A 25 0.75 19.57 -26.40
C CYS A 25 0.40 18.09 -26.21
N ALA A 26 0.71 17.23 -27.18
CA ALA A 26 0.49 15.80 -27.07
C ALA A 26 1.37 15.15 -25.99
N PHE A 27 2.65 15.54 -25.89
CA PHE A 27 3.54 15.03 -24.83
C PHE A 27 3.07 15.42 -23.43
N GLU A 28 2.66 16.67 -23.23
CA GLU A 28 2.12 17.16 -21.96
C GLU A 28 0.85 16.40 -21.55
N LEU A 29 -0.10 16.24 -22.49
CA LEU A 29 -1.33 15.46 -22.24
C LEU A 29 -1.01 14.01 -21.91
N LEU A 30 -0.12 13.35 -22.66
CA LEU A 30 0.27 11.96 -22.40
C LEU A 30 0.96 11.81 -21.04
N GLY A 31 1.85 12.75 -20.68
CA GLY A 31 2.53 12.76 -19.38
C GLY A 31 1.55 12.93 -18.22
N TRP A 32 0.59 13.84 -18.34
CA TRP A 32 -0.45 14.03 -17.34
C TRP A 32 -1.31 12.77 -17.15
N HIS A 33 -1.79 12.17 -18.24
CA HIS A 33 -2.62 10.96 -18.14
C HIS A 33 -1.83 9.76 -17.60
N ALA A 34 -0.55 9.63 -17.95
CA ALA A 34 0.32 8.59 -17.40
C ALA A 34 0.50 8.74 -15.89
N THR A 35 0.76 9.96 -15.41
CA THR A 35 0.91 10.22 -13.96
C THR A 35 -0.42 10.02 -13.20
N LEU A 36 -1.54 10.43 -13.78
CA LEU A 36 -2.87 10.16 -13.22
C LEU A 36 -3.15 8.66 -13.13
N LEU A 37 -2.88 7.91 -14.20
CA LEU A 37 -3.05 6.46 -14.24
C LEU A 37 -2.18 5.77 -13.18
N LEU A 38 -0.89 6.14 -13.08
CA LEU A 38 0.03 5.59 -12.09
C LEU A 38 -0.41 5.91 -10.65
N THR A 39 -0.89 7.14 -10.41
CA THR A 39 -1.40 7.55 -9.10
C THR A 39 -2.63 6.73 -8.71
N LEU A 40 -3.59 6.59 -9.63
CA LEU A 40 -4.79 5.79 -9.41
C LEU A 40 -4.44 4.31 -9.21
N ALA A 41 -3.56 3.75 -10.04
CA ALA A 41 -3.11 2.37 -9.91
C ALA A 41 -2.41 2.13 -8.56
N SER A 42 -1.53 3.04 -8.13
CA SER A 42 -0.86 2.95 -6.84
C SER A 42 -1.85 3.05 -5.68
N TYR A 43 -2.80 3.98 -5.77
CA TYR A 43 -3.88 4.15 -4.81
C TYR A 43 -4.73 2.88 -4.66
N PHE A 44 -5.18 2.32 -5.79
CA PHE A 44 -5.94 1.07 -5.78
C PHE A 44 -5.14 -0.11 -5.24
N ARG A 45 -3.85 -0.19 -5.55
CA ARG A 45 -2.98 -1.22 -4.95
C ARG A 45 -2.88 -1.05 -3.44
N CYS A 46 -2.73 0.17 -2.92
CA CYS A 46 -2.68 0.38 -1.47
C CYS A 46 -3.96 -0.06 -0.75
N ILE A 47 -5.12 0.03 -1.40
CA ILE A 47 -6.40 -0.38 -0.82
C ILE A 47 -6.61 -1.89 -0.92
N PHE A 48 -6.31 -2.47 -2.08
CA PHE A 48 -6.71 -3.85 -2.38
C PHE A 48 -5.62 -4.89 -2.21
N THR A 49 -4.39 -4.48 -1.89
CA THR A 49 -3.33 -5.43 -1.60
C THR A 49 -3.53 -6.01 -0.22
N ASP A 50 -3.53 -7.34 -0.11
CA ASP A 50 -3.53 -8.02 1.19
C ASP A 50 -2.31 -7.54 2.01
N PRO A 51 -2.50 -7.03 3.25
CA PRO A 51 -1.41 -6.58 4.10
C PRO A 51 -0.40 -7.71 4.42
N GLY A 52 -0.80 -8.96 4.18
CA GLY A 52 -0.03 -10.15 4.46
C GLY A 52 -0.28 -10.65 5.88
N GLY A 53 -0.30 -11.97 6.02
CA GLY A 53 -0.32 -12.67 7.29
C GLY A 53 1.02 -13.36 7.56
N VAL A 54 1.27 -13.72 8.82
CA VAL A 54 2.41 -14.58 9.13
C VAL A 54 2.10 -16.03 8.72
N PRO A 55 2.91 -16.67 7.86
CA PRO A 55 2.72 -18.08 7.48
C PRO A 55 2.81 -19.00 8.69
N ARG A 56 1.86 -19.94 8.82
CA ARG A 56 1.78 -20.85 9.98
C ARG A 56 3.01 -21.76 10.12
N GLU A 57 3.58 -22.18 9.00
CA GLU A 57 4.79 -23.00 8.97
C GLU A 57 6.00 -22.25 9.54
N LEU A 58 6.13 -20.96 9.23
CA LEU A 58 7.19 -20.12 9.77
C LEU A 58 7.01 -19.93 11.28
N THR A 59 5.77 -19.71 11.73
CA THR A 59 5.51 -19.61 13.17
C THR A 59 5.83 -20.90 13.91
N ALA A 60 5.55 -22.07 13.31
CA ALA A 60 5.81 -23.36 13.95
C ALA A 60 7.32 -23.61 14.08
N LYS A 61 8.09 -23.42 13.01
CA LYS A 61 9.56 -23.58 13.02
C LYS A 61 10.22 -22.65 14.04
N MET A 62 9.92 -21.35 13.96
CA MET A 62 10.52 -20.38 14.88
C MET A 62 10.08 -20.59 16.33
N SER A 63 8.86 -21.09 16.57
CA SER A 63 8.41 -21.41 17.92
C SER A 63 9.17 -22.58 18.54
N ALA A 64 9.58 -23.57 17.73
CA ALA A 64 10.39 -24.69 18.19
C ALA A 64 11.81 -24.22 18.53
N ASP A 65 12.46 -23.47 17.62
CA ASP A 65 13.81 -22.96 17.83
C ASP A 65 13.90 -22.06 19.09
N LEU A 66 12.89 -21.23 19.32
CA LEU A 66 12.86 -20.30 20.47
C LEU A 66 12.38 -20.95 21.76
N ALA A 67 11.73 -22.11 21.70
CA ALA A 67 11.45 -22.91 22.87
C ALA A 67 12.75 -23.50 23.44
N GLU A 68 13.71 -23.84 22.58
CA GLU A 68 15.04 -24.30 23.00
C GLU A 68 15.89 -23.17 23.61
N THR A 69 15.78 -21.92 23.10
CA THR A 69 16.53 -20.77 23.63
C THR A 69 15.85 -20.06 24.81
N GLY A 70 14.57 -20.37 25.10
CA GLY A 70 13.80 -19.76 26.19
C GLY A 70 13.23 -18.37 25.89
N GLU A 71 13.41 -17.82 24.69
CA GLU A 71 12.98 -16.45 24.33
C GLU A 71 11.51 -16.35 23.84
N LEU A 72 10.84 -17.50 23.66
CA LEU A 72 9.52 -17.61 23.02
C LEU A 72 8.43 -16.70 23.63
N GLN A 73 8.46 -16.49 24.95
CA GLN A 73 7.41 -15.77 25.69
C GLN A 73 7.32 -14.28 25.31
N THR A 74 8.41 -13.66 24.87
CA THR A 74 8.45 -12.21 24.57
C THR A 74 7.82 -11.86 23.22
N LYS A 75 7.79 -12.83 22.30
CA LYS A 75 7.38 -12.67 20.90
C LYS A 75 6.13 -13.50 20.58
N TRP A 76 5.21 -13.68 21.54
CA TRP A 76 3.96 -14.41 21.31
C TRP A 76 2.75 -13.47 21.18
N CYS A 77 1.92 -13.67 20.16
CA CYS A 77 0.64 -12.97 20.05
C CYS A 77 -0.48 -13.75 20.76
N LYS A 78 -0.99 -13.21 21.87
CA LYS A 78 -2.10 -13.83 22.61
C LYS A 78 -3.42 -13.89 21.83
N LYS A 79 -3.67 -12.92 20.93
CA LYS A 79 -4.92 -12.82 20.16
C LYS A 79 -4.98 -13.79 18.98
N CYS A 80 -3.87 -13.94 18.26
CA CYS A 80 -3.77 -14.86 17.14
C CYS A 80 -3.28 -16.26 17.55
N ASN A 81 -2.86 -16.42 18.81
CA ASN A 81 -2.26 -17.63 19.36
C ASN A 81 -1.12 -18.17 18.48
N CYS A 82 -0.20 -17.29 18.09
CA CYS A 82 0.91 -17.63 17.22
C CYS A 82 2.17 -16.86 17.61
N TYR A 83 3.31 -17.39 17.19
CA TYR A 83 4.58 -16.67 17.26
C TYR A 83 4.55 -15.41 16.39
N LYS A 84 5.25 -14.37 16.84
CA LYS A 84 5.33 -13.06 16.22
C LYS A 84 6.77 -12.84 15.74
N PRO A 85 7.07 -13.12 14.45
CA PRO A 85 8.39 -12.83 13.89
C PRO A 85 8.76 -11.36 14.00
N ASP A 86 10.04 -11.06 13.85
CA ASP A 86 10.54 -9.69 13.93
C ASP A 86 9.80 -8.76 12.96
N ARG A 87 9.53 -7.54 13.44
CA ARG A 87 8.75 -6.50 12.75
C ARG A 87 7.29 -6.86 12.43
N THR A 88 6.77 -7.98 12.93
CA THR A 88 5.33 -8.27 12.85
C THR A 88 4.58 -7.40 13.87
N HIS A 89 3.33 -7.01 13.62
CA HIS A 89 2.45 -6.44 14.65
C HIS A 89 1.03 -6.98 14.51
N HIS A 90 0.30 -7.12 15.61
CA HIS A 90 -1.11 -7.50 15.57
C HIS A 90 -1.95 -6.25 15.32
N CYS A 91 -2.67 -6.20 14.20
CA CYS A 91 -3.63 -5.14 13.96
C CYS A 91 -4.97 -5.49 14.59
N SER A 92 -5.45 -4.64 15.51
CA SER A 92 -6.74 -4.80 16.16
C SER A 92 -7.93 -4.57 15.24
N VAL A 93 -7.73 -3.88 14.12
CA VAL A 93 -8.77 -3.64 13.09
C VAL A 93 -8.83 -4.83 12.14
N CYS A 94 -7.68 -5.25 11.59
CA CYS A 94 -7.57 -6.40 10.68
C CYS A 94 -7.75 -7.76 11.38
N LYS A 95 -7.68 -7.80 12.71
CA LYS A 95 -7.75 -9.01 13.56
C LYS A 95 -6.69 -10.08 13.24
N THR A 96 -5.56 -9.67 12.67
CA THR A 96 -4.49 -10.57 12.26
C THR A 96 -3.10 -9.98 12.56
N CYS A 97 -2.10 -10.84 12.64
CA CYS A 97 -0.70 -10.45 12.71
C CYS A 97 -0.16 -10.19 11.30
N VAL A 98 0.28 -8.96 11.07
CA VAL A 98 0.79 -8.48 9.78
C VAL A 98 2.32 -8.37 9.86
N LEU A 99 3.01 -8.95 8.88
CA LEU A 99 4.47 -8.93 8.78
C LEU A 99 4.93 -7.54 8.31
N LYS A 100 5.99 -6.99 8.93
CA LYS A 100 6.51 -5.65 8.62
C LYS A 100 5.42 -4.56 8.65
N MET A 101 4.47 -4.68 9.58
CA MET A 101 3.39 -3.72 9.71
C MET A 101 3.94 -2.37 10.17
N ASP A 102 3.68 -1.31 9.40
CA ASP A 102 3.94 0.07 9.81
C ASP A 102 2.77 0.62 10.63
N HIS A 103 1.60 0.72 10.00
CA HIS A 103 0.37 1.22 10.62
C HIS A 103 -0.86 0.77 9.81
N HIS A 104 -2.03 0.79 10.45
CA HIS A 104 -3.28 0.61 9.73
C HIS A 104 -3.84 1.99 9.36
N CYS A 105 -3.88 2.28 8.06
CA CYS A 105 -4.33 3.55 7.56
C CYS A 105 -5.87 3.61 7.57
N LYS A 106 -6.46 4.39 8.48
CA LYS A 106 -7.92 4.53 8.60
C LYS A 106 -8.57 5.27 7.44
N PHE A 107 -7.79 6.00 6.65
CA PHE A 107 -8.29 6.79 5.52
C PHE A 107 -8.70 5.94 4.32
N PHE A 108 -8.16 4.72 4.24
CA PHE A 108 -8.40 3.81 3.14
C PHE A 108 -9.16 2.60 3.72
N LEU A 109 -10.42 2.45 3.33
CA LEU A 109 -11.39 1.51 3.91
C LEU A 109 -11.10 0.02 3.62
N VAL A 110 -9.85 -0.35 3.33
CA VAL A 110 -9.38 -1.74 3.29
C VAL A 110 -7.90 -1.74 3.65
N LEU A 111 -7.59 -2.56 4.68
CA LEU A 111 -6.30 -3.03 5.24
C LEU A 111 -5.01 -2.23 5.02
#